data_AF-A0A497CVV8-F1
#
_entry.id   AF-A0A497CVV8-F1
#
_cell.length_a   1.000
_cell.length_b   1.000
_cell.length_c   1.000
_cell.angle_alpha   90.00
_cell.angle_beta   90.00
_cell.angle_gamma   90.00
#
_symmetry.space_group_name_H-M   'P 1'
#
loop_
_entity.id
_entity.type
_entity.pdbx_description
1 polymer ?
#
loop_
_entity_poly.entity_id
_entity_poly.type
_entity_poly.pdbx_seq_one_letter_code
_entity_poly.pdbx_strand_id
1 'polypeptide(L)'
;TYMHLKGFAKGIKVGQHVNQGDLIGFVGSTGLATGPHLDFRFYRNGRAINPLKVESPPSKPVEENYRAAFDSVVSHYLPLLQSM
;
A
#
# COMPACT_ATOMS: atom_id res chain seq x y z
N THR A 1 5.35 7.22 5.59
CA THR A 1 5.28 8.66 5.23
C THR A 1 6.06 8.89 3.95
N TYR A 2 5.55 9.76 3.09
CA TYR A 2 6.18 10.19 1.83
C TYR A 2 6.42 11.69 1.93
N MET A 3 7.69 12.11 2.02
CA MET A 3 8.08 13.50 2.24
C MET A 3 8.70 14.14 0.99
N HIS A 4 8.88 15.47 1.04
CA HIS A 4 9.49 16.29 -0.01
C HIS A 4 8.73 16.31 -1.35
N LEU A 5 7.47 15.86 -1.36
CA LEU A 5 6.65 15.82 -2.56
C LEU A 5 6.44 17.21 -3.15
N LYS A 6 6.43 17.33 -4.49
CA LYS A 6 6.04 18.57 -5.18
C LYS A 6 4.52 18.74 -5.28
N GLY A 7 3.76 17.70 -4.97
CA GLY A 7 2.31 17.69 -5.00
C GLY A 7 1.73 16.28 -4.90
N PHE A 8 0.43 16.21 -4.64
CA PHE A 8 -0.34 14.98 -4.58
C PHE A 8 -0.96 14.66 -5.94
N ALA A 9 -1.21 13.38 -6.20
CA ALA A 9 -1.95 12.97 -7.38
C ALA A 9 -3.43 13.39 -7.28
N LYS A 10 -4.10 13.50 -8.43
CA LYS A 10 -5.52 13.91 -8.49
C LYS A 10 -6.38 12.96 -7.65
N GLY A 11 -7.24 13.50 -6.79
CA GLY A 11 -8.17 12.73 -5.97
C GLY A 11 -7.60 12.24 -4.64
N ILE A 12 -6.29 12.38 -4.41
CA ILE A 12 -5.67 12.06 -3.12
C ILE A 12 -6.02 13.14 -2.10
N LYS A 13 -6.65 12.71 -1.00
CA LYS A 13 -7.06 13.56 0.13
C LYS A 13 -7.09 12.74 1.41
N VAL A 14 -7.14 13.42 2.56
CA VAL A 14 -7.26 12.77 3.87
C VAL A 14 -8.50 11.87 3.90
N GLY A 15 -8.34 10.65 4.41
CA GLY A 15 -9.40 9.63 4.46
C GLY A 15 -9.57 8.81 3.18
N GLN A 16 -8.85 9.12 2.11
CA GLN A 16 -8.88 8.32 0.87
C GLN A 16 -8.18 6.97 1.08
N HIS A 17 -8.86 5.88 0.72
CA HIS A 17 -8.25 4.55 0.60
C HIS A 17 -7.42 4.46 -0.68
N VAL A 18 -6.27 3.79 -0.60
CA VAL A 18 -5.34 3.55 -1.71
C VAL A 18 -4.92 2.08 -1.73
N ASN A 19 -4.69 1.55 -2.92
CA ASN A 19 -4.15 0.22 -3.15
C ASN A 19 -2.63 0.28 -3.35
N GLN A 20 -1.97 -0.87 -3.19
CA GLN A 20 -0.57 -0.99 -3.56
C GLN A 20 -0.41 -0.71 -5.06
N GLY A 21 0.52 0.19 -5.38
CA GLY A 21 0.79 0.61 -6.76
C GLY A 21 0.05 1.88 -7.19
N ASP A 22 -0.91 2.36 -6.41
CA ASP A 22 -1.60 3.62 -6.72
C ASP A 22 -0.62 4.81 -6.72
N LEU A 23 -0.79 5.69 -7.71
CA LEU A 23 -0.05 6.95 -7.76
C LEU A 23 -0.64 7.92 -6.73
N ILE A 24 0.14 8.23 -5.68
CA ILE A 24 -0.30 9.11 -4.59
C ILE A 24 0.30 10.52 -4.64
N GLY A 25 1.38 10.73 -5.39
CA GLY A 25 2.06 12.02 -5.46
C GLY A 25 3.33 11.97 -6.29
N PHE A 26 4.05 13.09 -6.31
CA PHE A 26 5.19 13.27 -7.18
C PHE A 26 6.42 13.75 -6.41
N VAL A 27 7.59 13.21 -6.76
CA VAL A 27 8.89 13.62 -6.19
C VAL A 27 9.10 15.12 -6.38
N GLY A 28 9.61 15.77 -5.34
CA GLY A 28 9.96 17.19 -5.32
C GLY A 28 11.16 17.44 -4.42
N SER A 29 11.28 18.68 -3.98
CA SER A 29 12.33 19.14 -3.05
C SER A 29 11.74 20.13 -2.03
N THR A 30 10.49 19.92 -1.62
CA THR A 30 9.81 20.81 -0.67
C THR A 30 10.30 20.59 0.76
N GLY A 31 10.25 21.64 1.59
CA GLY A 31 10.74 21.60 2.97
C GLY A 31 12.26 21.56 3.07
N LEU A 32 12.78 20.91 4.11
CA LEU A 32 14.22 20.74 4.33
C LEU A 32 14.74 19.60 3.45
N ALA A 33 15.13 19.92 2.22
CA ALA A 33 15.70 18.98 1.25
C ALA A 33 16.92 19.61 0.56
N THR A 34 17.97 18.82 0.33
CA THR A 34 19.18 19.26 -0.39
C THR A 34 19.01 19.25 -1.91
N GLY A 35 17.98 18.57 -2.41
CA GLY A 35 17.64 18.45 -3.83
C GLY A 35 16.48 17.47 -4.04
N PRO A 36 16.05 17.24 -5.29
CA PRO A 36 14.89 16.40 -5.58
C PRO A 36 15.10 14.93 -5.19
N HIS A 37 14.37 14.46 -4.18
CA HIS A 37 14.39 13.06 -3.73
C HIS A 37 13.11 12.71 -2.95
N LEU A 38 12.90 11.41 -2.69
CA LEU A 38 11.83 10.93 -1.82
C LEU A 38 12.43 10.50 -0.47
N ASP A 39 11.96 11.11 0.62
CA ASP A 39 12.14 10.54 1.95
C ASP A 39 10.93 9.65 2.26
N PHE A 40 11.18 8.34 2.21
CA PHE A 40 10.21 7.29 2.49
C PHE A 40 10.45 6.70 3.88
N ARG A 41 9.49 6.92 4.78
CA ARG A 41 9.55 6.47 6.18
C ARG A 41 8.54 5.39 6.45
N PHE A 42 8.95 4.35 7.17
CA PHE A 42 8.07 3.25 7.55
C PHE A 42 7.98 3.16 9.07
N TYR A 43 6.77 2.95 9.58
CA TYR A 43 6.49 2.89 11.01
C TYR A 43 5.71 1.62 11.32
N ARG A 44 6.09 0.94 12.40
CA ARG A 44 5.35 -0.22 12.95
C ARG A 44 5.13 0.03 14.43
N ASN A 45 3.87 0.03 14.86
CA ASN A 45 3.47 0.30 16.25
C ASN A 45 4.08 1.61 16.79
N GLY A 46 4.01 2.68 15.99
CA GLY A 46 4.55 4.01 16.34
C GLY A 46 6.08 4.16 16.22
N ARG A 47 6.84 3.09 16.02
CA ARG A 47 8.30 3.14 15.90
C ARG A 47 8.75 3.13 14.44
N ALA A 48 9.68 4.03 14.09
CA ALA A 48 10.34 4.02 12.79
C ALA A 48 11.18 2.74 12.63
N ILE A 49 11.01 2.05 11.50
CA ILE A 49 11.78 0.85 11.16
C ILE A 49 12.42 1.02 9.78
N ASN A 50 13.52 0.29 9.54
CA ASN A 50 14.17 0.29 8.24
C ASN A 50 13.27 -0.41 7.20
N PRO A 51 12.73 0.30 6.19
CA PRO A 51 11.82 -0.28 5.21
C PRO A 51 12.45 -1.44 4.43
N LEU A 52 13.77 -1.38 4.19
CA LEU A 52 14.51 -2.40 3.43
C LEU A 52 14.72 -3.71 4.19
N LYS A 53 14.46 -3.72 5.50
CA LYS A 53 14.52 -4.90 6.35
C LYS A 53 13.14 -5.45 6.69
N VAL A 54 12.08 -4.85 6.16
CA VAL A 54 10.73 -5.36 6.32
C VAL A 54 10.56 -6.51 5.35
N GLU A 55 10.26 -7.70 5.89
CA GLU A 55 9.76 -8.79 5.07
C GLU A 55 8.41 -8.36 4.49
N SER A 56 8.40 -8.14 3.17
CA SER A 56 7.19 -7.93 2.40
C SER A 56 7.04 -9.13 1.46
N PRO A 57 6.78 -10.35 1.97
CA PRO A 57 6.64 -11.50 1.10
C PRO A 57 5.44 -11.23 0.19
N PRO A 58 5.62 -11.17 -1.14
CA PRO A 58 4.49 -11.26 -2.03
C PRO A 58 3.81 -12.59 -1.72
N SER A 59 2.51 -12.58 -1.46
CA SER A 59 1.76 -13.83 -1.39
C SER A 59 1.88 -14.48 -2.76
N LYS A 60 2.45 -15.69 -2.83
CA LYS A 60 2.30 -16.50 -4.04
C LYS A 60 0.79 -16.58 -4.34
N PRO A 61 0.37 -16.42 -5.60
CA PRO A 61 -1.00 -16.70 -5.98
C PRO A 61 -1.40 -18.11 -5.52
N VAL A 62 -2.70 -18.31 -5.27
CA VAL A 62 -3.25 -19.65 -5.02
C VAL A 62 -2.79 -20.56 -6.16
N GLU A 63 -2.16 -21.69 -5.84
CA GLU A 63 -1.72 -22.64 -6.86
C GLU A 63 -2.91 -23.15 -7.67
N GLU A 64 -2.71 -23.39 -8.96
CA GLU A 64 -3.81 -23.68 -9.91
C GLU A 64 -4.67 -24.88 -9.46
N ASN A 65 -4.03 -25.92 -8.90
CA ASN A 65 -4.69 -27.09 -8.34
C ASN A 65 -5.62 -26.78 -7.16
N TYR A 66 -5.40 -25.69 -6.43
CA TYR A 66 -6.27 -25.26 -5.33
C TYR A 66 -7.27 -24.17 -5.75
N ARG A 67 -7.19 -23.68 -6.99
CA ARG A 67 -7.96 -22.52 -7.43
C ARG A 67 -9.47 -22.75 -7.34
N ALA A 68 -9.94 -23.89 -7.86
CA ALA A 68 -11.36 -24.24 -7.82
C ALA A 68 -11.91 -24.37 -6.39
N ALA A 69 -11.15 -24.99 -5.49
CA ALA A 69 -11.53 -25.12 -4.08
C ALA A 69 -11.57 -23.75 -3.38
N PHE A 70 -10.58 -22.90 -3.64
CA PHE A 70 -10.53 -21.53 -3.12
C PHE A 70 -11.72 -20.70 -3.61
N ASP A 71 -12.00 -20.71 -4.92
CA ASP A 71 -13.11 -19.94 -5.51
C ASP A 71 -14.47 -20.40 -4.97
N SER A 72 -14.64 -21.69 -4.65
CA SER A 72 -15.84 -22.22 -3.99
C SER A 72 -16.03 -21.64 -2.58
N VAL A 73 -14.95 -21.59 -1.79
CA VAL A 73 -14.95 -20.99 -0.45
C VAL A 73 -15.26 -19.49 -0.52
N VAL A 74 -14.61 -18.76 -1.44
CA VAL A 74 -14.85 -17.32 -1.66
C VAL A 74 -16.31 -17.08 -2.02
N SER A 75 -16.87 -17.85 -2.95
CA SER A 75 -18.26 -17.69 -3.41
C SER A 75 -19.27 -17.90 -2.27
N HIS A 76 -18.96 -18.76 -1.30
CA HIS A 76 -19.82 -18.99 -0.14
C HIS A 76 -19.73 -17.86 0.89
N TYR A 77 -18.52 -17.43 1.27
CA TYR A 77 -18.33 -16.51 2.39
C TYR A 77 -18.37 -15.03 2.02
N LEU A 78 -17.94 -14.65 0.81
CA LEU A 78 -17.83 -13.25 0.43
C LEU A 78 -19.19 -12.50 0.50
N PRO A 79 -20.32 -13.08 0.04
CA PRO A 79 -21.63 -12.42 0.18
C PRO A 79 -22.05 -12.23 1.64
N LEU A 80 -21.75 -13.21 2.52
CA LEU A 80 -22.08 -13.12 3.95
C LEU A 80 -21.33 -11.96 4.61
N LEU A 81 -20.03 -11.84 4.32
CA LEU A 81 -19.18 -10.77 4.85
C LEU A 81 -19.54 -9.38 4.32
N GLN A 82 -20.09 -9.28 3.11
CA GLN A 82 -20.50 -8.00 2.50
C GLN A 82 -21.91 -7.55 2.93
N SER A 83 -22.70 -8.44 3.51
CA SER A 83 -24.04 -8.15 4.00
C SER A 83 -24.10 -7.68 5.47
N MET A 84 -22.95 -7.61 6.13
CA MET A 84 -22.75 -7.05 7.48
C MET A 84 -22.31 -5.59 7.41
#